data_AF-A0A7S2FDP7-F1
#
_entry.id   AF-A0A7S2FDP7-F1
#
_cell.length_a   1.000
_cell.length_b   1.000
_cell.length_c   1.000
_cell.angle_alpha   90.00
_cell.angle_beta   90.00
_cell.angle_gamma   90.00
#
_symmetry.space_group_name_H-M   'P 1'
#
loop_
_entity.id
_entity.type
_entity.pdbx_description
1 polymer ?
#
loop_
_entity_poly.entity_id
_entity_poly.type
_entity_poly.pdbx_seq_one_letter_code
_entity_poly.pdbx_strand_id
1 'polypeptide(L)'
;RGLSATQPALTYLEQFLEALPCLFDEVSNPSGFIPLVVAQNDLMGSVVITELVNRHAMIPDDVVSSISGYDDFLGSARLRTSLAAYLKSTFMRDVSEEDVTADHIAIAAGAGAIIENLAFL
;
A
#
# COMPACT_ATOMS: atom_id res chain seq x y z
N ARG A 1 21.02 25.44 5.56
CA ARG A 1 22.00 24.31 5.48
C ARG A 1 21.32 22.99 5.07
N GLY A 2 20.11 22.65 5.56
CA GLY A 2 19.34 21.50 5.05
C GLY A 2 18.82 21.67 3.62
N LEU A 3 18.28 22.84 3.27
CA LEU A 3 17.74 23.16 1.93
C LEU A 3 18.74 23.04 0.76
N SER A 4 20.04 23.30 1.01
CA SER A 4 21.09 23.14 0.00
C SER A 4 21.54 21.69 -0.18
N ALA A 5 21.30 20.84 0.82
CA ALA A 5 21.58 19.40 0.74
C ALA A 5 20.46 18.64 0.02
N THR A 6 19.28 19.25 -0.09
CA THR A 6 18.11 18.71 -0.79
C THR A 6 17.92 19.35 -2.16
N GLN A 7 18.95 19.95 -2.77
CA GLN A 7 18.82 20.59 -4.08
C GLN A 7 19.83 20.02 -5.11
N PRO A 8 19.35 19.64 -6.31
CA PRO A 8 17.94 19.68 -6.72
C PRO A 8 17.24 18.45 -6.12
N ALA A 9 16.20 18.69 -5.31
CA ALA A 9 15.36 17.62 -4.82
C ALA A 9 14.73 16.98 -6.06
N LEU A 10 14.85 15.66 -6.19
CA LEU A 10 14.08 14.88 -7.15
C LEU A 10 14.38 15.18 -8.63
N THR A 11 15.63 15.45 -9.03
CA THR A 11 15.99 15.53 -10.48
C THR A 11 15.56 14.29 -11.28
N TYR A 12 15.55 13.13 -10.62
CA TYR A 12 15.05 11.88 -11.21
C TYR A 12 13.53 11.89 -11.45
N LEU A 13 12.77 12.68 -10.68
CA LEU A 13 11.32 12.79 -10.84
C LEU A 13 10.99 13.61 -12.10
N GLU A 14 11.72 14.69 -12.35
CA GLU A 14 11.56 15.46 -13.60
C GLU A 14 11.82 14.57 -14.82
N GLN A 15 12.94 13.85 -14.82
CA GLN A 15 13.27 12.89 -15.88
C GLN A 15 12.23 11.78 -16.01
N PHE A 16 11.69 11.29 -14.90
CA PHE A 16 10.61 10.30 -14.89
C PHE A 16 9.32 10.86 -15.52
N LEU A 17 8.91 12.08 -15.14
CA LEU A 17 7.71 12.73 -15.67
C LEU A 17 7.84 13.05 -17.17
N GLU A 18 9.02 13.45 -17.62
CA GLU A 18 9.32 13.66 -19.05
C GLU A 18 9.31 12.36 -19.85
N ALA A 19 9.68 11.23 -19.22
CA ALA A 19 9.70 9.92 -19.85
C ALA A 19 8.31 9.27 -19.96
N LEU A 20 7.35 9.61 -19.08
CA LEU A 20 6.01 9.01 -19.02
C LEU A 20 5.21 9.05 -20.35
N PRO A 21 5.27 10.10 -21.19
CA PRO A 21 4.57 10.11 -22.48
C PRO A 21 5.23 9.21 -23.54
N CYS A 22 6.47 8.78 -23.33
CA CYS A 22 7.29 8.05 -24.31
C CYS A 22 7.78 6.72 -23.75
N LEU A 23 6.92 5.98 -23.05
CA LEU A 23 7.26 4.67 -22.49
C LEU A 23 7.63 3.67 -23.58
N PHE A 24 8.55 2.78 -23.24
CA PHE A 24 8.94 1.66 -24.06
C PHE A 24 7.74 0.76 -24.35
N ASP A 25 7.57 0.41 -25.62
CA ASP A 25 6.68 -0.64 -26.08
C ASP A 25 7.40 -1.40 -27.20
N GLU A 26 7.40 -2.73 -27.15
CA GLU A 26 8.19 -3.55 -28.07
C GLU A 26 7.82 -3.31 -29.55
N VAL A 27 6.56 -2.97 -29.83
CA VAL A 27 6.03 -2.86 -31.20
C VAL A 27 5.89 -1.40 -31.64
N SER A 28 5.26 -0.57 -30.82
CA SER A 28 4.87 0.80 -31.15
C SER A 28 5.90 1.85 -30.74
N ASN A 29 6.78 1.57 -29.78
CA ASN A 29 7.83 2.49 -29.35
C ASN A 29 9.07 1.77 -28.77
N PRO A 30 9.83 1.04 -29.60
CA PRO A 30 10.97 0.24 -29.14
C PRO A 30 12.14 1.10 -28.63
N SER A 31 12.14 2.40 -28.93
CA SER A 31 13.11 3.39 -28.42
C SER A 31 12.61 4.15 -27.19
N GLY A 32 11.45 3.79 -26.65
CA GLY A 32 10.87 4.45 -25.48
C GLY A 32 11.63 4.17 -24.18
N PHE A 33 11.24 4.87 -23.13
CA PHE A 33 11.86 4.77 -21.81
C PHE A 33 11.28 3.61 -21.00
N ILE A 34 12.14 2.86 -20.32
CA ILE A 34 11.75 1.83 -19.35
C ILE A 34 11.83 2.43 -17.94
N PRO A 35 10.70 2.64 -17.24
CA PRO A 35 10.72 3.22 -15.91
C PRO A 35 11.19 2.20 -14.88
N LEU A 36 12.38 2.41 -14.32
CA LEU A 36 12.96 1.56 -13.27
C LEU A 36 13.03 2.26 -11.89
N VAL A 37 12.48 3.46 -11.79
CA VAL A 37 12.57 4.32 -10.60
C VAL A 37 11.36 4.22 -9.67
N VAL A 38 10.34 3.45 -10.05
CA VAL A 38 9.13 3.23 -9.24
C VAL A 38 9.21 1.84 -8.60
N ALA A 39 9.18 1.80 -7.26
CA ALA A 39 9.13 0.56 -6.51
C ALA A 39 7.70 -0.01 -6.52
N GLN A 40 7.30 -0.61 -7.64
CA GLN A 40 6.01 -1.27 -7.83
C GLN A 40 6.22 -2.78 -8.01
N ASN A 41 5.33 -3.58 -7.43
CA ASN A 41 5.36 -5.04 -7.56
C ASN A 41 4.16 -5.53 -8.36
N ASP A 42 4.38 -5.76 -9.66
CA ASP A 42 3.35 -6.27 -10.57
C ASP A 42 3.32 -7.79 -10.67
N LEU A 43 4.29 -8.49 -10.07
CA LEU A 43 4.45 -9.94 -10.22
C LEU A 43 3.22 -10.72 -9.73
N MET A 44 2.60 -10.24 -8.64
CA MET A 44 1.48 -10.91 -7.98
C MET A 44 0.13 -10.23 -8.24
N GLY A 45 0.09 -9.19 -9.07
CA GLY A 45 -1.13 -8.39 -9.28
C GLY A 45 -2.30 -9.24 -9.79
N SER A 46 -2.05 -10.10 -10.79
CA SER A 46 -3.07 -10.99 -11.34
C SER A 46 -3.60 -11.99 -10.30
N VAL A 47 -2.71 -12.60 -9.51
CA VAL A 47 -3.07 -13.58 -8.47
C VAL A 47 -3.97 -12.95 -7.42
N VAL A 48 -3.62 -11.75 -6.94
CA VAL A 48 -4.42 -11.01 -5.94
C VAL A 48 -5.79 -10.63 -6.52
N ILE A 49 -5.84 -10.10 -7.75
CA ILE A 49 -7.11 -9.73 -8.39
C ILE A 49 -8.01 -10.95 -8.56
N THR A 50 -7.47 -12.07 -9.08
CA THR A 50 -8.24 -13.30 -9.24
C THR A 50 -8.81 -13.79 -7.91
N GLU A 51 -8.01 -13.77 -6.84
CA GLU A 51 -8.49 -14.22 -5.54
C GLU A 51 -9.57 -13.29 -4.95
N LEU A 52 -9.42 -11.98 -5.13
CA LEU A 52 -10.44 -11.01 -4.71
C LEU A 52 -11.76 -11.20 -5.46
N VAL A 53 -11.71 -11.41 -6.78
CA VAL A 53 -12.89 -11.67 -7.60
C VAL A 53 -13.58 -12.97 -7.19
N ASN A 54 -12.81 -14.05 -6.98
CA ASN A 54 -13.36 -15.34 -6.57
C ASN A 54 -14.04 -15.27 -5.20
N ARG A 55 -13.51 -14.46 -4.27
CA ARG A 55 -14.06 -14.31 -2.92
C ARG A 55 -15.12 -13.22 -2.80
N HIS A 56 -15.33 -12.41 -3.83
CA HIS A 56 -16.32 -11.33 -3.80
C HIS A 56 -17.74 -11.84 -3.50
N ALA A 57 -18.12 -12.98 -4.10
CA ALA A 57 -19.42 -13.61 -3.85
C ALA A 57 -19.57 -14.21 -2.44
N MET A 58 -18.48 -14.26 -1.66
CA MET A 58 -18.48 -14.78 -0.29
C MET A 58 -18.52 -13.67 0.76
N ILE A 59 -18.63 -12.40 0.37
CA ILE A 59 -18.78 -11.29 1.32
C ILE A 59 -20.18 -11.36 1.93
N PRO A 60 -20.31 -11.55 3.25
CA PRO A 60 -21.63 -11.64 3.90
C PRO A 60 -22.43 -10.33 3.79
N ASP A 61 -23.76 -10.42 3.65
CA ASP A 61 -24.65 -9.25 3.49
C ASP A 61 -24.62 -8.28 4.68
N ASP A 62 -24.37 -8.80 5.89
CA ASP A 62 -24.17 -8.00 7.11
C ASP A 62 -22.89 -7.16 7.06
N VAL A 63 -21.86 -7.64 6.34
CA VAL A 63 -20.64 -6.86 6.09
C VAL A 63 -20.91 -5.79 5.05
N VAL A 64 -21.64 -6.09 3.98
CA VAL A 64 -22.00 -5.11 2.94
C VAL A 64 -22.82 -3.96 3.52
N SER A 65 -23.80 -4.28 4.37
CA SER A 65 -24.67 -3.27 5.01
C SER A 65 -23.93 -2.41 6.04
N SER A 66 -22.94 -2.97 6.76
CA SER A 66 -22.14 -2.20 7.73
C SER A 66 -21.11 -1.26 7.08
N ILE A 67 -20.57 -1.58 5.90
CA ILE A 67 -19.60 -0.73 5.17
C ILE A 67 -20.17 0.65 4.80
N SER A 68 -21.49 0.75 4.62
CA SER A 68 -22.14 2.03 4.27
C SER A 68 -22.24 2.99 5.47
N GLY A 69 -22.00 2.49 6.68
CA GLY A 69 -21.98 3.27 7.90
C GLY A 69 -20.58 3.79 8.25
N TYR A 70 -20.52 4.71 9.21
CA TYR A 70 -19.25 5.10 9.82
C TYR A 70 -18.82 3.99 10.80
N ASP A 71 -17.59 3.51 10.68
CA ASP A 71 -16.98 2.51 11.57
C ASP A 71 -15.96 3.19 12.52
N ASP A 72 -15.21 2.42 13.31
CA ASP A 72 -14.13 2.88 14.18
C ASP A 72 -13.09 3.73 13.41
N PHE A 73 -12.66 4.85 14.00
CA PHE A 73 -11.63 5.74 13.47
C PHE A 73 -10.27 5.04 13.26
N LEU A 74 -10.02 3.95 13.98
CA LEU A 74 -8.82 3.12 13.83
C LEU A 74 -8.96 2.08 12.70
N GLY A 75 -10.13 1.95 12.10
CA GLY A 75 -10.49 0.94 11.12
C GLY A 75 -11.23 -0.25 11.74
N SER A 76 -11.91 -1.02 10.89
CA SER A 76 -12.80 -2.10 11.31
C SER A 76 -12.08 -3.16 12.14
N ALA A 77 -12.75 -3.66 13.19
CA ALA A 77 -12.19 -4.69 14.08
C ALA A 77 -11.76 -5.95 13.31
N ARG A 78 -12.53 -6.32 12.27
CA ARG A 78 -12.22 -7.46 11.39
C ARG A 78 -10.91 -7.25 10.62
N LEU A 79 -10.69 -6.05 10.07
CA LEU A 79 -9.47 -5.72 9.35
C LEU A 79 -8.28 -5.70 10.31
N ARG A 80 -8.40 -5.01 11.45
CA ARG A 80 -7.33 -4.92 12.45
C ARG A 80 -6.90 -6.30 12.96
N THR A 81 -7.86 -7.17 13.29
CA THR A 81 -7.58 -8.55 13.72
C THR A 81 -6.85 -9.36 12.65
N SER A 82 -7.32 -9.30 11.41
CA SER A 82 -6.71 -10.03 10.30
C SER A 82 -5.29 -9.53 9.98
N LEU A 83 -5.08 -8.22 10.08
CA LEU A 83 -3.77 -7.60 9.86
C LEU A 83 -2.78 -7.98 10.97
N ALA A 84 -3.20 -8.02 12.23
CA ALA A 84 -2.35 -8.50 13.32
C ALA A 84 -1.88 -9.94 13.09
N ALA A 85 -2.79 -10.82 12.66
CA ALA A 85 -2.44 -12.21 12.34
C ALA A 85 -1.47 -12.31 11.15
N TYR A 86 -1.69 -11.51 10.11
CA TYR A 86 -0.82 -11.46 8.94
C TYR A 86 0.59 -10.94 9.28
N LEU A 87 0.68 -9.86 10.05
CA LEU A 87 1.96 -9.28 10.49
C LEU A 87 2.77 -10.28 11.32
N LYS A 88 2.12 -10.96 12.26
CA LYS A 88 2.76 -11.99 13.09
C LYS A 88 3.31 -13.14 12.24
N SER A 89 2.47 -13.75 11.41
CA SER A 89 2.86 -14.89 10.57
C SER A 89 3.95 -14.56 9.54
N THR A 90 3.95 -13.33 9.03
CA THR A 90 4.83 -12.95 7.92
C THR A 90 6.14 -12.32 8.38
N PHE A 91 6.08 -11.40 9.36
CA PHE A 91 7.20 -10.51 9.68
C PHE A 91 7.69 -10.62 11.13
N MET A 92 6.88 -11.14 12.05
CA MET A 92 7.17 -11.09 13.50
C MET A 92 7.14 -12.49 14.13
N ARG A 93 7.91 -13.42 13.57
CA ARG A 93 7.89 -14.84 13.97
C ARG A 93 8.44 -15.10 15.38
N ASP A 94 9.29 -14.21 15.89
CA ASP A 94 9.92 -14.33 17.20
C ASP A 94 9.20 -13.53 18.30
N VAL A 95 8.02 -13.01 18.00
CA VAL A 95 7.23 -12.14 18.87
C VAL A 95 6.05 -12.94 19.44
N SER A 96 5.76 -12.79 20.73
CA SER A 96 4.68 -13.50 21.43
C SER A 96 3.31 -13.11 20.88
N GLU A 97 2.32 -13.99 20.99
CA GLU A 97 0.95 -13.70 20.51
C GLU A 97 0.31 -12.50 21.20
N GLU A 98 0.73 -12.22 22.44
CA GLU A 98 0.25 -11.12 23.28
C GLU A 98 0.87 -9.76 22.89
N ASP A 99 1.96 -9.75 22.13
CA ASP A 99 2.72 -8.54 21.85
C ASP A 99 2.09 -7.67 20.75
N VAL A 100 1.33 -8.28 19.82
CA VAL A 100 0.60 -7.56 18.75
C VAL A 100 -0.82 -8.09 18.63
N THR A 101 -1.74 -7.28 19.15
CA THR A 101 -3.19 -7.50 19.09
C THR A 101 -3.86 -6.45 18.19
N ALA A 102 -5.15 -6.63 17.87
CA ALA A 102 -5.91 -5.67 17.06
C ALA A 102 -5.94 -4.26 17.66
N ASP A 103 -5.81 -4.13 18.99
CA ASP A 103 -5.81 -2.84 19.70
C ASP A 103 -4.51 -2.06 19.52
N HIS A 104 -3.44 -2.74 19.05
CA HIS A 104 -2.17 -2.12 18.71
C HIS A 104 -2.11 -1.66 17.23
N ILE A 105 -3.18 -1.86 16.48
CA ILE A 105 -3.24 -1.56 15.04
C ILE A 105 -4.17 -0.38 14.78
N ALA A 106 -3.65 0.61 14.05
CA ALA A 106 -4.43 1.69 13.46
C ALA A 106 -4.26 1.66 11.94
N ILE A 107 -5.35 1.91 11.21
CA ILE A 107 -5.36 1.95 9.76
C ILE A 107 -5.29 3.40 9.27
N ALA A 108 -4.47 3.65 8.25
CA ALA A 108 -4.35 4.94 7.59
C ALA A 108 -4.35 4.77 6.07
N ALA A 109 -4.56 5.88 5.35
CA ALA A 109 -4.57 5.92 3.88
C ALA A 109 -3.15 5.84 3.30
N GLY A 110 -2.51 4.68 3.46
CA GLY A 110 -1.15 4.41 2.99
C GLY A 110 -0.05 4.86 3.96
N ALA A 111 1.18 4.44 3.66
CA ALA A 111 2.34 4.69 4.52
C ALA A 111 2.69 6.19 4.66
N GLY A 112 2.38 7.01 3.64
CA GLY A 112 2.58 8.46 3.73
C GLY A 112 1.81 9.10 4.89
N ALA A 113 0.52 8.77 5.01
CA ALA A 113 -0.30 9.24 6.12
C ALA A 113 0.19 8.73 7.49
N ILE A 114 0.75 7.51 7.55
CA ILE A 114 1.35 6.98 8.79
C ILE A 114 2.57 7.82 9.18
N ILE A 115 3.47 8.10 8.24
CA ILE A 115 4.66 8.92 8.49
C ILE A 115 4.26 10.32 8.95
N GLU A 116 3.29 10.94 8.29
CA GLU A 116 2.77 12.25 8.69
C GLU A 116 2.21 12.24 10.11
N ASN A 117 1.37 11.24 10.43
CA ASN A 117 0.82 11.09 11.77
C ASN A 117 1.92 10.85 12.83
N LEU A 118 2.96 10.09 12.53
CA LEU A 118 4.06 9.84 13.48
C LEU A 118 5.03 11.02 13.64
N ALA A 119 5.17 11.83 12.59
CA ALA A 119 6.12 12.94 12.59
C ALA A 119 5.52 14.23 13.17
N PHE A 120 4.21 14.42 13.07
CA PHE A 120 3.56 15.70 13.34
C PHE A 120 2.39 15.65 14.36
N LEU A 121 1.97 14.47 14.83
CA LEU A 121 1.10 14.30 16.00
C LEU A 121 1.90 13.82 17.21
#